data_AF-A0A2G6N5T8-F1
#
_entry.id   AF-A0A2G6N5T8-F1
#
_cell.length_a   1.000
_cell.length_b   1.000
_cell.length_c   1.000
_cell.angle_alpha   90.00
_cell.angle_beta   90.00
_cell.angle_gamma   90.00
#
_symmetry.space_group_name_H-M   'P 1'
#
loop_
_entity.id
_entity.type
_entity.pdbx_description
1 polymer ?
#
loop_
_entity_poly.entity_id
_entity_poly.type
_entity_poly.pdbx_seq_one_letter_code
_entity_poly.pdbx_strand_id
1 'polypeptide(L)'
;MIDAFISNGTPGAGAAALDVAVKLGLDYTGWIAAGQTADERFSLEIVTDVQAGSPIERAVEAADGCLFFVFGGRTCLRCETVKRIAGRHGRPSMILDLEQDSGFSASRKIAAWIVSHHVQKPYVDGDDDPDRSASVFRAVCDILEVTFFLFSIGNGLGASLPSGGDEAYLTRSATVPTTLPNAIDHLEAELSLKDRTTIANMEADALVSLHFSLGGYINRHFDLFTTNTDLLRECRKWSGQPHLLPGDAAAVIIRALWERLRQSCRIRIIK
;
A
#
# COMPACT_ATOMS: atom_id res chain seq x y z
N MET A 1 -2.31 -13.70 -2.13
CA MET A 1 -2.98 -12.38 -2.10
C MET A 1 -3.66 -12.27 -0.76
N ILE A 2 -3.61 -11.09 -0.12
CA ILE A 2 -4.30 -10.87 1.15
C ILE A 2 -5.81 -10.92 0.88
N ASP A 3 -6.53 -11.70 1.67
CA ASP A 3 -7.99 -11.84 1.63
C ASP A 3 -8.65 -11.25 2.89
N ALA A 4 -7.97 -11.31 4.03
CA ALA A 4 -8.44 -10.72 5.27
C ALA A 4 -7.32 -10.17 6.16
N PHE A 5 -7.66 -9.27 7.08
CA PHE A 5 -6.77 -8.86 8.17
C PHE A 5 -7.26 -9.37 9.52
N ILE A 6 -6.33 -9.80 10.38
CA ILE A 6 -6.61 -10.07 11.80
C ILE A 6 -5.97 -8.96 12.63
N SER A 7 -6.69 -8.35 13.57
CA SER A 7 -6.14 -7.29 14.41
C SER A 7 -6.88 -7.16 15.74
N ASN A 8 -6.24 -6.58 16.75
CA ASN A 8 -6.86 -6.26 18.05
C ASN A 8 -7.55 -4.87 18.06
N GLY A 9 -7.47 -4.11 16.96
CA GLY A 9 -8.09 -2.78 16.82
C GLY A 9 -7.53 -1.70 17.75
N THR A 10 -6.36 -1.90 18.35
CA THR A 10 -5.75 -0.88 19.22
C THR A 10 -5.33 0.37 18.41
N PRO A 11 -5.32 1.57 19.03
CA PRO A 11 -4.90 2.79 18.36
C PRO A 11 -3.49 2.67 17.74
N GLY A 12 -3.35 3.05 16.47
CA GLY A 12 -2.11 2.89 15.71
C GLY A 12 -2.23 1.79 14.67
N ALA A 13 -1.31 0.82 14.68
CA ALA A 13 -1.20 -0.21 13.66
C ALA A 13 -2.42 -1.14 13.61
N GLY A 14 -2.96 -1.52 14.77
CA GLY A 14 -4.12 -2.41 14.87
C GLY A 14 -5.36 -1.81 14.21
N ALA A 15 -5.72 -0.58 14.57
CA ALA A 15 -6.82 0.16 13.95
C ALA A 15 -6.58 0.44 12.46
N ALA A 16 -5.34 0.75 12.05
CA ALA A 16 -4.99 1.00 10.65
C ALA A 16 -5.24 -0.23 9.76
N ALA A 17 -4.90 -1.43 10.24
CA ALA A 17 -5.15 -2.66 9.49
C ALA A 17 -6.65 -2.89 9.24
N LEU A 18 -7.49 -2.64 10.25
CA LEU A 18 -8.93 -2.78 10.13
C LEU A 18 -9.54 -1.69 9.23
N ASP A 19 -9.04 -0.45 9.32
CA ASP A 19 -9.47 0.65 8.45
C ASP A 19 -9.14 0.37 6.98
N VAL A 20 -7.92 -0.13 6.70
CA VAL A 20 -7.51 -0.56 5.35
C VAL A 20 -8.36 -1.73 4.86
N ALA A 21 -8.67 -2.71 5.73
CA ALA A 21 -9.54 -3.82 5.36
C ALA A 21 -10.90 -3.32 4.87
N VAL A 22 -11.54 -2.44 5.65
CA VAL A 22 -12.82 -1.81 5.29
C VAL A 22 -12.70 -1.00 3.99
N LYS A 23 -11.63 -0.19 3.87
CA LYS A 23 -11.40 0.66 2.70
C LYS A 23 -11.23 -0.13 1.40
N LEU A 24 -10.54 -1.26 1.46
CA LEU A 24 -10.25 -2.12 0.30
C LEU A 24 -11.30 -3.21 0.07
N GLY A 25 -12.33 -3.30 0.93
CA GLY A 25 -13.38 -4.33 0.84
C GLY A 25 -12.87 -5.74 1.17
N LEU A 26 -11.85 -5.84 2.03
CA LEU A 26 -11.30 -7.11 2.53
C LEU A 26 -12.05 -7.54 3.79
N ASP A 27 -12.04 -8.85 4.04
CA ASP A 27 -12.57 -9.38 5.30
C ASP A 27 -11.68 -8.93 6.47
N TYR A 28 -12.26 -8.86 7.67
CA TYR A 28 -11.47 -8.64 8.87
C TYR A 28 -12.05 -9.40 10.06
N THR A 29 -11.19 -9.73 11.01
CA THR A 29 -11.59 -10.31 12.29
C THR A 29 -10.59 -9.92 13.37
N GLY A 30 -10.90 -10.26 14.62
CA GLY A 30 -10.05 -9.90 15.73
C GLY A 30 -10.65 -10.19 17.08
N TRP A 31 -9.75 -10.24 18.07
CA TRP A 31 -10.09 -10.51 19.45
C TRP A 31 -9.54 -9.44 20.37
N ILE A 32 -10.35 -9.02 21.33
CA ILE A 32 -9.96 -8.07 22.39
C ILE A 32 -10.22 -8.68 23.76
N ALA A 33 -9.42 -8.30 24.76
CA ALA A 33 -9.67 -8.70 26.13
C ALA A 33 -10.89 -7.97 26.70
N ALA A 34 -11.61 -8.59 27.63
CA ALA A 34 -12.69 -7.94 28.36
C ALA A 34 -12.19 -6.63 29.03
N GLY A 35 -12.83 -5.51 28.72
CA GLY A 35 -12.48 -4.19 29.25
C GLY A 35 -11.44 -3.41 28.44
N GLN A 36 -10.90 -3.95 27.33
CA GLN A 36 -10.14 -3.15 26.37
C GLN A 36 -11.08 -2.34 25.47
N THR A 37 -10.72 -1.08 25.22
CA THR A 37 -11.43 -0.21 24.29
C THR A 37 -10.84 -0.36 22.90
N ALA A 38 -11.65 -0.84 21.96
CA ALA A 38 -11.39 -0.73 20.53
C ALA A 38 -12.39 0.27 19.91
N ASP A 39 -12.10 0.74 18.70
CA ASP A 39 -13.01 1.60 17.96
C ASP A 39 -14.31 0.85 17.65
N GLU A 40 -15.46 1.41 18.04
CA GLU A 40 -16.80 0.81 17.89
C GLU A 40 -17.18 0.54 16.43
N ARG A 41 -16.47 1.15 15.47
CA ARG A 41 -16.65 0.90 14.03
C ARG A 41 -16.28 -0.54 13.63
N PHE A 42 -15.49 -1.24 14.44
CA PHE A 42 -15.03 -2.60 14.13
C PHE A 42 -15.75 -3.65 14.97
N SER A 43 -16.29 -4.67 14.31
CA SER A 43 -16.95 -5.80 14.98
C SER A 43 -15.94 -6.84 15.44
N LEU A 44 -15.34 -6.65 16.63
CA LEU A 44 -14.34 -7.55 17.22
C LEU A 44 -14.95 -8.46 18.30
N GLU A 45 -14.42 -9.68 18.44
CA GLU A 45 -14.89 -10.65 19.44
C GLU A 45 -14.22 -10.41 20.80
N ILE A 46 -15.02 -10.36 21.88
CA ILE A 46 -14.51 -10.18 23.23
C ILE A 46 -14.17 -11.55 23.82
N VAL A 47 -12.91 -11.75 24.21
CA VAL A 47 -12.46 -12.94 24.93
C VAL A 47 -12.65 -12.71 26.43
N THR A 48 -13.59 -13.44 27.03
CA THR A 48 -13.94 -13.36 28.45
C THR A 48 -13.39 -14.52 29.27
N ASP A 49 -13.03 -15.65 28.64
CA ASP A 49 -12.54 -16.85 29.30
C ASP A 49 -11.02 -16.94 29.28
N VAL A 50 -10.41 -16.89 30.47
CA VAL A 50 -8.95 -16.99 30.68
C VAL A 50 -8.41 -18.38 30.31
N GLN A 51 -9.25 -19.42 30.32
CA GLN A 51 -8.85 -20.79 29.94
C GLN A 51 -8.79 -20.98 28.42
N ALA A 52 -9.42 -20.10 27.64
CA ALA A 52 -9.59 -20.25 26.20
C ALA A 52 -8.50 -19.54 25.36
N GLY A 53 -7.36 -19.24 25.99
CA GLY A 53 -6.21 -18.57 25.38
C GLY A 53 -6.30 -17.04 25.42
N SER A 54 -5.15 -16.36 25.40
CA SER A 54 -5.12 -14.90 25.32
C SER A 54 -5.66 -14.40 23.96
N PRO A 55 -6.21 -13.18 23.84
CA PRO A 55 -6.64 -12.63 22.54
C PRO A 55 -5.54 -12.68 21.47
N ILE A 56 -4.28 -12.45 21.88
CA ILE A 56 -3.11 -12.53 21.00
C ILE A 56 -2.87 -13.97 20.53
N GLU A 57 -3.02 -14.95 21.42
CA GLU A 57 -2.83 -16.37 21.06
C GLU A 57 -3.86 -16.81 20.01
N ARG A 58 -5.14 -16.48 20.21
CA ARG A 58 -6.19 -16.73 19.21
C ARG A 58 -5.90 -16.04 17.87
N ALA A 59 -5.49 -14.77 17.92
CA ALA A 59 -5.18 -14.01 16.71
C ALA A 59 -4.01 -14.63 15.91
N VAL A 60 -2.94 -15.03 16.60
CA VAL A 60 -1.77 -15.65 15.97
C VAL A 60 -2.08 -17.05 15.46
N GLU A 61 -2.90 -17.83 16.18
CA GLU A 61 -3.33 -19.16 15.73
C GLU A 61 -4.15 -19.11 14.44
N ALA A 62 -5.08 -18.15 14.36
CA ALA A 62 -5.97 -17.93 13.22
C ALA A 62 -5.27 -17.30 12.00
N ALA A 63 -4.10 -16.66 12.20
CA ALA A 63 -3.35 -15.99 11.15
C ALA A 63 -2.43 -16.92 10.37
N ASP A 64 -2.18 -16.59 9.11
CA ASP A 64 -1.18 -17.27 8.28
C ASP A 64 0.23 -16.72 8.51
N GLY A 65 0.33 -15.54 9.14
CA GLY A 65 1.58 -14.88 9.50
C GLY A 65 1.33 -13.66 10.38
N CYS A 66 2.37 -13.17 11.04
CA CYS A 66 2.27 -12.02 11.93
C CYS A 66 3.12 -10.87 11.42
N LEU A 67 2.53 -9.69 11.32
CA LEU A 67 3.18 -8.45 10.93
C LEU A 67 3.11 -7.47 12.11
N PHE A 68 4.25 -7.03 12.60
CA PHE A 68 4.34 -6.14 13.75
C PHE A 68 5.08 -4.86 13.40
N PHE A 69 4.48 -3.70 13.70
CA PHE A 69 5.08 -2.38 13.47
C PHE A 69 5.65 -1.81 14.77
N VAL A 70 6.93 -1.49 14.79
CA VAL A 70 7.62 -0.86 15.93
C VAL A 70 8.13 0.53 15.54
N PHE A 71 8.54 1.28 16.55
CA PHE A 71 9.18 2.59 16.36
C PHE A 71 10.44 2.72 17.22
N GLY A 72 11.55 3.14 16.61
CA GLY A 72 12.79 3.43 17.34
C GLY A 72 13.58 2.21 17.78
N GLY A 73 13.55 1.14 16.97
CA GLY A 73 14.42 -0.02 17.06
C GLY A 73 14.26 -0.90 18.30
N ARG A 74 13.26 -0.63 19.15
CA ARG A 74 13.02 -1.41 20.38
C ARG A 74 11.78 -2.29 20.21
N THR A 75 11.91 -3.58 20.50
CA THR A 75 10.76 -4.48 20.56
C THR A 75 10.10 -4.39 21.93
N CYS A 76 8.78 -4.17 21.96
CA CYS A 76 8.00 -4.19 23.19
C CYS A 76 7.69 -5.63 23.63
N LEU A 77 7.19 -5.79 24.87
CA LEU A 77 6.79 -7.10 25.40
C LEU A 77 5.70 -7.77 24.54
N ARG A 78 4.80 -7.00 23.93
CA ARG A 78 3.76 -7.51 23.04
C ARG A 78 4.36 -8.08 21.75
N CYS A 79 5.31 -7.36 21.13
CA CYS A 79 6.06 -7.82 19.98
C CYS A 79 6.79 -9.16 20.26
N GLU A 80 7.51 -9.25 21.38
CA GLU A 80 8.19 -10.50 21.78
C GLU A 80 7.20 -11.64 22.07
N THR A 81 6.02 -11.32 22.60
CA THR A 81 4.96 -12.30 22.84
C THR A 81 4.39 -12.83 21.54
N VAL A 82 4.05 -11.96 20.59
CA VAL A 82 3.61 -12.34 19.24
C VAL A 82 4.65 -13.21 18.55
N LYS A 83 5.93 -12.80 18.57
CA LYS A 83 7.04 -13.56 17.98
C LYS A 83 7.19 -14.96 18.59
N ARG A 84 7.08 -15.06 19.93
CA ARG A 84 7.16 -16.34 20.65
C ARG A 84 6.02 -17.27 20.28
N ILE A 85 4.78 -16.76 20.26
CA ILE A 85 3.59 -17.54 19.90
C ILE A 85 3.68 -17.95 18.43
N ALA A 86 3.99 -17.02 17.52
CA ALA A 86 4.16 -17.32 16.09
C ALA A 86 5.17 -18.44 15.87
N GLY A 87 6.33 -18.38 16.55
CA GLY A 87 7.34 -19.45 16.51
C GLY A 87 6.84 -20.81 17.00
N ARG A 88 6.03 -20.85 18.07
CA ARG A 88 5.41 -22.09 18.58
C ARG A 88 4.44 -22.72 17.58
N HIS A 89 3.70 -21.89 16.83
CA HIS A 89 2.69 -22.33 15.87
C HIS A 89 3.22 -22.44 14.44
N GLY A 90 4.53 -22.24 14.22
CA GLY A 90 5.14 -22.29 12.89
C GLY A 90 4.66 -21.18 11.95
N ARG A 91 4.17 -20.05 12.50
CA ARG A 91 3.73 -18.90 11.73
C ARG A 91 4.92 -17.99 11.43
N PRO A 92 5.12 -17.55 10.17
CA PRO A 92 6.12 -16.56 9.83
C PRO A 92 5.80 -15.24 10.54
N SER A 93 6.82 -14.55 11.05
CA SER A 93 6.67 -13.24 11.69
C SER A 93 7.60 -12.22 11.04
N MET A 94 7.07 -11.03 10.72
CA MET A 94 7.84 -9.88 10.23
C MET A 94 7.68 -8.72 11.20
N ILE A 95 8.80 -8.10 11.57
CA ILE A 95 8.84 -6.89 12.39
C ILE A 95 9.39 -5.77 11.51
N LEU A 96 8.69 -4.64 11.45
CA LEU A 96 9.10 -3.46 10.69
C LEU A 96 9.23 -2.24 11.61
N ASP A 97 10.34 -1.54 11.48
CA ASP A 97 10.60 -0.30 12.21
C ASP A 97 10.28 0.90 11.33
N LEU A 98 9.27 1.67 11.72
CA LEU A 98 8.79 2.83 10.97
C LEU A 98 9.77 4.01 10.95
N GLU A 99 10.81 4.04 11.80
CA GLU A 99 11.88 5.04 11.70
C GLU A 99 12.95 4.66 10.67
N GLN A 100 13.20 3.37 10.50
CA GLN A 100 14.27 2.87 9.63
C GLN A 100 13.78 2.58 8.21
N ASP A 101 12.53 2.14 8.08
CA ASP A 101 11.93 1.78 6.81
C ASP A 101 10.98 2.87 6.30
N SER A 102 11.31 3.45 5.15
CA SER A 102 10.38 4.32 4.42
C SER A 102 9.15 3.54 3.97
N GLY A 103 8.00 4.21 3.86
CA GLY A 103 6.71 3.54 3.56
C GLY A 103 6.74 2.65 2.32
N PHE A 104 7.43 3.05 1.25
CA PHE A 104 7.58 2.23 0.05
C PHE A 104 8.52 1.04 0.24
N SER A 105 9.64 1.22 0.97
CA SER A 105 10.56 0.12 1.33
C SER A 105 9.84 -0.93 2.16
N ALA A 106 9.13 -0.49 3.21
CA ALA A 106 8.30 -1.33 4.06
C ALA A 106 7.28 -2.11 3.22
N SER A 107 6.55 -1.44 2.34
CA SER A 107 5.54 -2.08 1.48
C SER A 107 6.11 -3.18 0.61
N ARG A 108 7.28 -2.95 0.00
CA ARG A 108 7.97 -3.97 -0.80
C ARG A 108 8.43 -5.16 0.03
N LYS A 109 8.94 -4.91 1.24
CA LYS A 109 9.36 -5.98 2.18
C LYS A 109 8.16 -6.84 2.57
N ILE A 110 7.04 -6.22 2.92
CA ILE A 110 5.79 -6.94 3.28
C ILE A 110 5.30 -7.74 2.08
N ALA A 111 5.30 -7.14 0.87
CA ALA A 111 4.88 -7.83 -0.34
C ALA A 111 5.76 -9.06 -0.63
N ALA A 112 7.08 -8.94 -0.57
CA ALA A 112 7.98 -10.08 -0.74
C ALA A 112 7.76 -11.17 0.33
N TRP A 113 7.52 -10.75 1.58
CA TRP A 113 7.26 -11.66 2.69
C TRP A 113 5.95 -12.44 2.55
N ILE A 114 4.86 -11.79 2.18
CA ILE A 114 3.57 -12.45 1.92
C ILE A 114 3.68 -13.45 0.77
N VAL A 115 4.38 -13.11 -0.33
CA VAL A 115 4.58 -14.05 -1.45
C VAL A 115 5.38 -15.27 -0.97
N SER A 116 6.53 -15.03 -0.34
CA SER A 116 7.45 -16.11 0.05
C SER A 116 6.83 -17.07 1.08
N HIS A 117 5.97 -16.57 1.97
CA HIS A 117 5.39 -17.36 3.04
C HIS A 117 3.90 -17.68 2.84
N HIS A 118 3.33 -17.33 1.67
CA HIS A 118 1.92 -17.58 1.33
C HIS A 118 0.92 -17.04 2.36
N VAL A 119 1.20 -15.86 2.91
CA VAL A 119 0.36 -15.26 3.95
C VAL A 119 -0.87 -14.61 3.33
N GLN A 120 -2.06 -15.17 3.57
CA GLN A 120 -3.32 -14.59 3.08
C GLN A 120 -3.99 -13.75 4.16
N LYS A 121 -3.96 -14.23 5.41
CA LYS A 121 -4.55 -13.58 6.58
C LYS A 121 -3.47 -13.17 7.59
N PRO A 122 -2.77 -12.04 7.38
CA PRO A 122 -1.82 -11.56 8.35
C PRO A 122 -2.53 -11.04 9.61
N TYR A 123 -2.03 -11.44 10.78
CA TYR A 123 -2.26 -10.71 12.02
C TYR A 123 -1.39 -9.45 12.02
N VAL A 124 -2.01 -8.29 12.19
CA VAL A 124 -1.34 -6.98 12.22
C VAL A 124 -1.50 -6.35 13.59
N ASP A 125 -0.38 -5.95 14.18
CA ASP A 125 -0.31 -5.23 15.44
C ASP A 125 0.90 -4.28 15.43
N GLY A 126 1.06 -3.46 16.47
CA GLY A 126 2.21 -2.57 16.57
C GLY A 126 2.47 -2.10 17.99
N ASP A 127 3.38 -1.16 18.19
CA ASP A 127 3.61 -0.54 19.50
C ASP A 127 2.44 0.36 19.94
N ASP A 128 2.16 0.35 21.25
CA ASP A 128 1.25 1.30 21.89
C ASP A 128 2.03 2.51 22.40
N ASP A 129 2.20 3.52 21.56
CA ASP A 129 2.64 4.85 21.98
C ASP A 129 1.49 5.85 21.74
N PRO A 130 0.75 6.28 22.77
CA PRO A 130 -0.40 7.18 22.64
C PRO A 130 -0.07 8.50 21.93
N ASP A 131 1.15 9.01 22.11
CA ASP A 131 1.58 10.27 21.49
C ASP A 131 1.86 10.10 19.98
N ARG A 132 2.08 8.85 19.54
CA ARG A 132 2.39 8.50 18.14
C ARG A 132 1.29 7.71 17.46
N SER A 133 0.24 7.26 18.16
CA SER A 133 -0.81 6.42 17.57
C SER A 133 -1.39 7.00 16.27
N ALA A 134 -1.58 8.32 16.19
CA ALA A 134 -2.10 8.97 14.99
C ALA A 134 -1.12 8.97 13.80
N SER A 135 0.20 9.14 14.04
CA SER A 135 1.20 9.10 12.98
C SER A 135 1.48 7.67 12.52
N VAL A 136 1.54 6.73 13.47
CA VAL A 136 1.65 5.28 13.19
C VAL A 136 0.46 4.81 12.38
N PHE A 137 -0.76 5.20 12.75
CA PHE A 137 -1.98 4.85 12.01
C PHE A 137 -1.87 5.24 10.53
N ARG A 138 -1.53 6.50 10.24
CA ARG A 138 -1.41 6.99 8.86
C ARG A 138 -0.32 6.24 8.08
N ALA A 139 0.86 6.09 8.68
CA ALA A 139 1.98 5.40 8.05
C ALA A 139 1.64 3.95 7.72
N VAL A 140 0.99 3.23 8.64
CA VAL A 140 0.58 1.84 8.44
C VAL A 140 -0.51 1.73 7.38
N CYS A 141 -1.49 2.65 7.33
CA CYS A 141 -2.48 2.69 6.24
C CYS A 141 -1.79 2.80 4.87
N ASP A 142 -0.92 3.78 4.71
CA ASP A 142 -0.19 4.00 3.45
C ASP A 142 0.63 2.75 3.04
N ILE A 143 1.31 2.13 4.01
CA ILE A 143 2.13 0.94 3.78
C ILE A 143 1.28 -0.26 3.35
N LEU A 144 0.18 -0.54 4.06
CA LEU A 144 -0.66 -1.71 3.77
C LEU A 144 -1.42 -1.55 2.46
N GLU A 145 -1.90 -0.33 2.15
CA GLU A 145 -2.52 -0.03 0.86
C GLU A 145 -1.55 -0.25 -0.29
N VAL A 146 -0.36 0.37 -0.23
CA VAL A 146 0.67 0.18 -1.26
C VAL A 146 1.07 -1.29 -1.39
N THR A 147 1.19 -2.01 -0.27
CA THR A 147 1.45 -3.46 -0.27
C THR A 147 0.38 -4.21 -1.05
N PHE A 148 -0.90 -3.98 -0.76
CA PHE A 148 -2.02 -4.62 -1.45
C PHE A 148 -2.03 -4.32 -2.96
N PHE A 149 -1.73 -3.08 -3.35
CA PHE A 149 -1.63 -2.73 -4.77
C PHE A 149 -0.46 -3.40 -5.47
N LEU A 150 0.70 -3.53 -4.82
CA LEU A 150 1.84 -4.28 -5.37
C LEU A 150 1.46 -5.74 -5.69
N PHE A 151 0.60 -6.37 -4.88
CA PHE A 151 0.03 -7.69 -5.18
C PHE A 151 -0.90 -7.69 -6.38
N SER A 152 -1.78 -6.70 -6.44
CA SER A 152 -2.81 -6.60 -7.48
C SER A 152 -2.19 -6.39 -8.86
N ILE A 153 -1.09 -5.63 -8.95
CA ILE A 153 -0.35 -5.41 -10.19
C ILE A 153 0.37 -6.70 -10.66
N GLY A 154 0.95 -7.47 -9.73
CA GLY A 154 1.61 -8.75 -10.03
C GLY A 154 0.68 -9.83 -10.60
N ASN A 155 -0.63 -9.71 -10.37
CA ASN A 155 -1.64 -10.65 -10.86
C ASN A 155 -2.37 -10.18 -12.14
N GLY A 156 -2.13 -8.95 -12.61
CA GLY A 156 -2.77 -8.38 -13.82
C GLY A 156 -1.81 -8.14 -15.00
N LEU A 157 -0.49 -8.13 -14.76
CA LEU A 157 0.55 -8.08 -15.77
C LEU A 157 1.41 -9.34 -15.65
N GLY A 158 0.99 -10.39 -16.36
CA GLY A 158 1.84 -11.55 -16.57
C GLY A 158 3.05 -11.15 -17.41
N ALA A 159 4.16 -10.79 -16.76
CA ALA A 159 5.49 -10.84 -17.35
C ALA A 159 6.56 -10.79 -16.23
N SER A 160 7.20 -11.93 -16.05
CA SER A 160 8.54 -12.17 -15.50
C SER A 160 9.27 -10.97 -14.87
N LEU A 161 9.51 -11.04 -13.56
CA LEU A 161 10.64 -10.35 -12.94
C LEU A 161 11.73 -11.38 -12.62
N PRO A 162 12.97 -11.21 -13.11
CA PRO A 162 14.05 -12.12 -12.80
C PRO A 162 14.38 -12.07 -11.30
N SER A 163 14.48 -13.25 -10.69
CA SER A 163 15.09 -13.41 -9.39
C SER A 163 16.61 -13.27 -9.52
N GLY A 164 17.16 -12.19 -8.99
CA GLY A 164 18.58 -12.08 -8.63
C GLY A 164 19.56 -11.84 -9.78
N GLY A 165 20.50 -10.91 -9.53
CA GLY A 165 21.77 -10.80 -10.24
C GLY A 165 21.68 -10.16 -11.63
N ASP A 166 21.85 -8.84 -11.71
CA ASP A 166 22.79 -8.19 -12.63
C ASP A 166 22.53 -6.67 -12.65
N GLU A 167 23.53 -5.91 -12.22
CA GLU A 167 23.60 -4.43 -12.26
C GLU A 167 23.72 -3.87 -13.70
N ALA A 168 23.15 -4.54 -14.71
CA ALA A 168 23.38 -4.23 -16.12
C ALA A 168 22.14 -3.73 -16.89
N TYR A 169 21.03 -3.40 -16.22
CA TYR A 169 19.85 -2.77 -16.85
C TYR A 169 19.77 -1.24 -16.67
N LEU A 170 20.84 -0.58 -16.24
CA LEU A 170 20.93 0.87 -16.09
C LEU A 170 21.23 1.63 -17.40
N THR A 171 20.94 1.07 -18.58
CA THR A 171 21.31 1.77 -19.83
C THR A 171 20.29 1.60 -20.94
N ARG A 172 19.14 2.26 -20.77
CA ARG A 172 18.48 2.90 -21.91
C ARG A 172 17.90 4.23 -21.46
N SER A 173 18.62 5.30 -21.80
CA SER A 173 18.30 6.70 -21.52
C SER A 173 16.85 7.06 -21.86
N ALA A 174 16.12 7.60 -20.90
CA ALA A 174 15.05 8.56 -21.13
C ALA A 174 15.16 9.61 -20.01
N THR A 175 15.44 10.85 -20.41
CA THR A 175 15.52 12.01 -19.51
C THR A 175 14.28 12.08 -18.63
N VAL A 176 14.47 12.25 -17.31
CA VAL A 176 13.38 12.48 -16.37
C VAL A 176 12.50 13.62 -16.90
N PRO A 177 11.19 13.42 -17.10
CA PRO A 177 10.35 14.45 -17.70
C PRO A 177 10.23 15.64 -16.76
N THR A 178 10.53 16.83 -17.25
CA THR A 178 10.49 18.09 -16.48
C THR A 178 9.18 18.87 -16.68
N THR A 179 8.35 18.46 -17.65
CA THR A 179 7.09 19.11 -18.01
C THR A 179 5.95 18.10 -18.09
N LEU A 180 4.72 18.57 -17.87
CA LEU A 180 3.53 17.70 -17.90
C LEU A 180 3.33 17.02 -19.27
N PRO A 181 3.53 17.70 -20.43
CA PRO A 181 3.46 17.04 -21.73
C PRO A 181 4.50 15.94 -21.92
N ASN A 182 5.76 16.15 -21.48
CA ASN A 182 6.81 15.14 -21.61
C ASN A 182 6.52 13.91 -20.73
N ALA A 183 5.94 14.13 -19.54
CA ALA A 183 5.50 13.05 -18.66
C ALA A 183 4.38 12.22 -19.31
N ILE A 184 3.43 12.87 -19.98
CA ILE A 184 2.36 12.20 -20.71
C ILE A 184 2.91 11.45 -21.93
N ASP A 185 3.78 12.06 -22.72
CA ASP A 185 4.39 11.43 -23.90
C ASP A 185 5.20 10.18 -23.52
N HIS A 186 5.89 10.22 -22.38
CA HIS A 186 6.62 9.07 -21.84
C HIS A 186 5.67 7.95 -21.42
N LEU A 187 4.57 8.27 -20.72
CA LEU A 187 3.55 7.28 -20.36
C LEU A 187 2.87 6.69 -21.59
N GLU A 188 2.55 7.52 -22.58
CA GLU A 188 1.99 7.05 -23.84
C GLU A 188 2.96 6.08 -24.53
N ALA A 189 4.26 6.40 -24.62
CA ALA A 189 5.24 5.51 -25.26
C ALA A 189 5.33 4.12 -24.61
N GLU A 190 5.21 4.05 -23.28
CA GLU A 190 5.31 2.82 -22.50
C GLU A 190 3.99 2.01 -22.45
N LEU A 191 2.84 2.68 -22.53
CA LEU A 191 1.52 2.03 -22.51
C LEU A 191 1.23 1.32 -23.84
N SER A 192 0.70 0.10 -23.76
CA SER A 192 0.24 -0.60 -24.97
C SER A 192 -1.01 0.06 -25.56
N LEU A 193 -1.29 -0.16 -26.86
CA LEU A 193 -2.51 0.33 -27.51
C LEU A 193 -3.79 -0.11 -26.79
N LYS A 194 -3.77 -1.32 -26.20
CA LYS A 194 -4.87 -1.86 -25.40
C LYS A 194 -5.07 -1.04 -24.14
N ASP A 195 -4.01 -0.79 -23.37
CA ASP A 195 -4.07 -0.03 -22.11
C ASP A 195 -4.49 1.41 -22.34
N ARG A 196 -3.99 2.05 -23.41
CA ARG A 196 -4.41 3.41 -23.81
C ARG A 196 -5.91 3.48 -24.09
N THR A 197 -6.46 2.47 -24.77
CA THR A 197 -7.89 2.39 -25.09
C THR A 197 -8.72 2.12 -23.84
N THR A 198 -8.23 1.26 -22.94
CA THR A 198 -8.89 0.99 -21.66
C THR A 198 -8.94 2.26 -20.81
N ILE A 199 -7.81 2.96 -20.65
CA ILE A 199 -7.74 4.22 -19.88
C ILE A 199 -8.67 5.27 -20.51
N ALA A 200 -8.67 5.46 -21.83
CA ALA A 200 -9.54 6.42 -22.50
C ALA A 200 -11.05 6.19 -22.25
N ASN A 201 -11.46 4.94 -22.01
CA ASN A 201 -12.85 4.57 -21.76
C ASN A 201 -13.21 4.48 -20.27
N MET A 202 -12.28 4.79 -19.35
CA MET A 202 -12.57 4.85 -17.91
C MET A 202 -13.40 6.08 -17.56
N GLU A 203 -14.31 5.91 -16.61
CA GLU A 203 -15.03 7.00 -15.95
C GLU A 203 -14.11 7.73 -14.93
N ALA A 204 -14.47 8.95 -14.58
CA ALA A 204 -13.60 9.83 -13.77
C ALA A 204 -13.36 9.32 -12.34
N ASP A 205 -14.31 8.57 -11.79
CA ASP A 205 -14.23 7.89 -10.48
C ASP A 205 -13.24 6.71 -10.50
N ALA A 206 -13.17 5.99 -11.61
CA ALA A 206 -12.22 4.89 -11.80
C ALA A 206 -10.77 5.36 -11.91
N LEU A 207 -10.50 6.66 -12.15
CA LEU A 207 -9.14 7.23 -12.17
C LEU A 207 -8.42 7.09 -10.82
N VAL A 208 -9.19 7.05 -9.73
CA VAL A 208 -8.64 6.83 -8.38
C VAL A 208 -7.95 5.46 -8.31
N SER A 209 -8.52 4.43 -8.94
CA SER A 209 -7.88 3.10 -9.03
C SER A 209 -6.59 3.12 -9.87
N LEU A 210 -6.54 3.97 -10.89
CA LEU A 210 -5.37 4.15 -11.74
C LEU A 210 -4.26 4.91 -11.02
N HIS A 211 -4.62 5.80 -10.08
CA HIS A 211 -3.66 6.45 -9.18
C HIS A 211 -2.88 5.44 -8.34
N PHE A 212 -3.56 4.40 -7.85
CA PHE A 212 -2.92 3.38 -7.05
C PHE A 212 -2.06 2.40 -7.86
N SER A 213 -2.37 2.17 -9.14
CA SER A 213 -1.57 1.30 -10.02
C SER A 213 -0.48 2.07 -10.78
N LEU A 214 -0.87 3.04 -11.60
CA LEU A 214 0.03 3.83 -12.45
C LEU A 214 0.75 4.94 -11.67
N GLY A 215 0.16 5.45 -10.59
CA GLY A 215 0.79 6.50 -9.79
C GLY A 215 2.08 6.03 -9.12
N GLY A 216 2.16 4.76 -8.71
CA GLY A 216 3.40 4.17 -8.20
C GLY A 216 4.52 4.08 -9.25
N TYR A 217 4.18 3.89 -10.53
CA TYR A 217 5.13 3.92 -11.64
C TYR A 217 5.62 5.35 -11.91
N ILE A 218 4.67 6.28 -12.05
CA ILE A 218 4.94 7.72 -12.27
C ILE A 218 5.86 8.26 -11.16
N ASN A 219 5.57 7.91 -9.91
CA ASN A 219 6.36 8.33 -8.75
C ASN A 219 7.80 7.83 -8.76
N ARG A 220 8.02 6.59 -9.23
CA ARG A 220 9.37 5.97 -9.32
C ARG A 220 10.18 6.46 -10.50
N HIS A 221 9.54 6.74 -11.63
CA HIS A 221 10.23 7.10 -12.87
C HIS A 221 10.39 8.61 -13.05
N PHE A 222 9.55 9.43 -12.42
CA PHE A 222 9.55 10.89 -12.60
C PHE A 222 10.18 11.66 -11.43
N ASP A 223 10.74 10.97 -10.43
CA ASP A 223 11.42 11.55 -9.26
C ASP A 223 10.60 12.65 -8.56
N LEU A 224 9.28 12.45 -8.49
CA LEU A 224 8.33 13.42 -7.94
C LEU A 224 8.56 13.71 -6.45
N PHE A 225 9.23 12.80 -5.73
CA PHE A 225 9.47 12.90 -4.29
C PHE A 225 10.86 13.44 -3.91
N THR A 226 11.81 13.51 -4.85
CA THR A 226 13.23 13.74 -4.49
C THR A 226 13.82 14.98 -5.14
N THR A 227 13.47 15.31 -6.38
CA THR A 227 14.28 16.27 -7.16
C THR A 227 13.51 17.10 -8.19
N ASN A 228 12.34 16.68 -8.65
CA ASN A 228 11.71 17.25 -9.83
C ASN A 228 10.73 18.41 -9.51
N THR A 229 11.31 19.55 -9.10
CA THR A 229 10.52 20.74 -8.70
C THR A 229 9.78 21.42 -9.85
N ASP A 230 10.20 21.22 -11.09
CA ASP A 230 9.59 21.83 -12.28
C ASP A 230 8.30 21.10 -12.71
N LEU A 231 8.31 19.76 -12.72
CA LEU A 231 7.12 18.96 -13.03
C LEU A 231 6.03 19.17 -11.96
N LEU A 232 6.42 19.28 -10.69
CA LEU A 232 5.52 19.66 -9.58
C LEU A 232 4.92 21.05 -9.78
N ARG A 233 5.72 22.02 -10.24
CA ARG A 233 5.25 23.40 -10.48
C ARG A 233 4.26 23.45 -11.65
N GLU A 234 4.49 22.67 -12.70
CA GLU A 234 3.54 22.51 -13.80
C GLU A 234 2.25 21.83 -13.35
N CYS A 235 2.34 20.75 -12.56
CA CYS A 235 1.17 20.08 -12.00
C CYS A 235 0.32 21.03 -11.14
N ARG A 236 0.96 21.90 -10.34
CA ARG A 236 0.27 22.95 -9.55
C ARG A 236 -0.44 23.99 -10.40
N LYS A 237 0.19 24.43 -11.50
CA LYS A 237 -0.44 25.36 -12.44
C LYS A 237 -1.64 24.72 -13.14
N TRP A 238 -1.50 23.46 -13.54
CA TRP A 238 -2.53 22.74 -14.29
C TRP A 238 -3.73 22.36 -13.42
N SER A 239 -3.49 21.94 -12.17
CA SER A 239 -4.57 21.61 -11.22
C SER A 239 -5.24 22.83 -10.59
N GLY A 240 -4.64 24.02 -10.72
CA GLY A 240 -5.06 25.23 -10.01
C GLY A 240 -4.83 25.16 -8.49
N GLN A 241 -4.13 24.14 -7.99
CA GLN A 241 -3.85 23.97 -6.56
C GLN A 241 -2.41 24.39 -6.23
N PRO A 242 -2.22 25.52 -5.52
CA PRO A 242 -0.88 26.02 -5.20
C PRO A 242 -0.11 25.14 -4.20
N HIS A 243 -0.81 24.29 -3.43
CA HIS A 243 -0.25 23.41 -2.39
C HIS A 243 -0.33 21.92 -2.73
N LEU A 244 -0.29 21.56 -4.03
CA LEU A 244 -0.30 20.16 -4.44
C LEU A 244 0.89 19.40 -3.84
N LEU A 245 0.60 18.31 -3.12
CA LEU A 245 1.59 17.42 -2.54
C LEU A 245 2.20 16.51 -3.62
N PRO A 246 3.44 16.02 -3.43
CA PRO A 246 4.06 15.06 -4.35
C PRO A 246 3.25 13.79 -4.59
N GLY A 247 2.54 13.30 -3.57
CA GLY A 247 1.63 12.17 -3.70
C GLY A 247 0.48 12.46 -4.68
N ASP A 248 -0.08 13.65 -4.63
CA ASP A 248 -1.21 14.06 -5.48
C ASP A 248 -0.79 14.45 -6.91
N ALA A 249 0.50 14.72 -7.14
CA ALA A 249 1.03 15.07 -8.45
C ALA A 249 0.84 13.93 -9.47
N ALA A 250 0.97 12.67 -9.04
CA ALA A 250 0.70 11.54 -9.90
C ALA A 250 -0.79 11.46 -10.32
N ALA A 251 -1.73 11.83 -9.45
CA ALA A 251 -3.15 11.89 -9.81
C ALA A 251 -3.41 12.95 -10.89
N VAL A 252 -2.73 14.10 -10.82
CA VAL A 252 -2.81 15.16 -11.82
C VAL A 252 -2.28 14.70 -13.17
N ILE A 253 -1.13 14.01 -13.19
CA ILE A 253 -0.54 13.47 -14.42
C ILE A 253 -1.45 12.41 -15.04
N ILE A 254 -2.02 11.53 -14.23
CA ILE A 254 -2.96 10.49 -14.69
C ILE A 254 -4.22 11.11 -15.30
N ARG A 255 -4.76 12.14 -14.65
CA ARG A 255 -5.93 12.85 -15.16
C ARG A 255 -5.63 13.56 -16.49
N ALA A 256 -4.46 14.19 -16.60
CA ALA A 256 -4.04 14.83 -17.84
C ALA A 256 -3.80 13.82 -18.98
N LEU A 257 -3.19 12.66 -18.69
CA LEU A 257 -3.07 11.54 -19.63
C LEU A 257 -4.45 11.05 -20.08
N TRP A 258 -5.38 10.85 -19.14
CA TRP A 258 -6.75 10.41 -19.46
C TRP A 258 -7.49 11.39 -20.38
N GLU A 259 -7.43 12.69 -20.10
CA GLU A 259 -8.05 13.71 -20.96
C GLU A 259 -7.45 13.71 -22.37
N ARG A 260 -6.14 13.55 -22.49
CA ARG A 260 -5.44 13.49 -23.79
C ARG A 260 -5.76 12.21 -24.57
N LEU A 261 -5.82 11.07 -23.89
CA LEU A 261 -6.23 9.80 -24.50
C LEU A 261 -7.70 9.83 -24.93
N ARG A 262 -8.61 10.48 -24.19
CA ARG A 262 -10.00 10.67 -24.64
C ARG A 262 -10.12 11.51 -25.90
N GLN A 263 -9.24 12.49 -26.08
CA GLN A 263 -9.21 13.30 -27.31
C GLN A 263 -8.62 12.52 -28.49
N SER A 264 -7.59 11.71 -28.24
CA SER A 264 -6.85 10.98 -29.28
C SER A 264 -7.53 9.66 -29.69
N CYS A 265 -8.20 8.98 -28.75
CA CYS A 265 -8.90 7.72 -28.95
C CYS A 265 -10.41 7.90 -29.21
N ARG A 266 -10.90 9.13 -29.38
CA ARG A 266 -12.29 9.39 -29.80
C ARG A 266 -12.47 8.90 -31.24
N ILE A 267 -12.96 7.68 -31.37
CA ILE A 267 -13.36 7.05 -32.63
C ILE A 267 -14.28 8.02 -33.38
N ARG A 268 -13.81 8.50 -34.54
CA ARG A 268 -14.69 9.09 -35.56
C ARG A 268 -15.72 8.02 -35.92
N ILE A 269 -16.98 8.24 -35.59
CA ILE A 269 -18.09 7.49 -36.18
C ILE A 269 -18.08 7.82 -37.67
N ILE A 270 -17.53 6.92 -38.48
CA ILE A 270 -17.69 6.96 -39.94
C ILE A 270 -19.06 6.34 -40.22
N LYS A 271 -19.96 7.17 -40.75
CA LYS A 271 -21.27 6.77 -41.27
C LYS A 271 -21.14 5.90 -42.50
#